data_AF-A0A804R3U3-F1
#
_entry.id   AF-A0A804R3U3-F1
#
_cell.length_a   1.000
_cell.length_b   1.000
_cell.length_c   1.000
_cell.angle_alpha   90.00
_cell.angle_beta   90.00
_cell.angle_gamma   90.00
#
_symmetry.space_group_name_H-M   'P 1'
#
loop_
_entity.id
_entity.type
_entity.pdbx_description
1 polymer ?
#
loop_
_entity_poly.entity_id
_entity_poly.type
_entity_poly.pdbx_seq_one_letter_code
_entity_poly.pdbx_strand_id
1 'polypeptide(L)'
;MGIDASSQIILTSGRAHGVSAEHILTKVSMFHGHGMEKIHLPPDTKAIRDICVLPGGHVVFASLGRKLSIFSMATNNVVLQYDLPAPGWSCSGDYTTSSHIYAGLQNGMLLVFDIRQTSAPLHSSMGLSTHPVHTIHCAVDGSGSRKVFSASSIGPCVWDASENRPSLVSGMENQGVCISLACSSPSSDVLVASYRPRVELPDAIATSQASTPQSPAPTGSGKLGCHTLLRRTTATSFARDHICSGSVSELRMSKSAIIPCRDNQHLFAYGDESLYGVRTWRLPSFQRYTDLKPHRQPVLDLRYAESSTGERYLGCLSAEKLQVFTIR
;
A
#
# COMPACT_ATOMS: atom_id res chain seq x y z
N MET A 1 -4.18 7.35 0.20
CA MET A 1 -3.94 8.49 1.10
C MET A 1 -2.48 8.49 1.55
N GLY A 2 -1.99 9.63 2.01
CA GLY A 2 -0.70 9.78 2.69
C GLY A 2 -0.90 10.57 3.99
N ILE A 3 -0.11 10.27 5.02
CA ILE A 3 -0.18 10.93 6.32
C ILE A 3 1.20 11.52 6.62
N ASP A 4 1.25 12.85 6.76
CA ASP A 4 2.37 13.55 7.37
C ASP A 4 2.06 13.72 8.85
N ALA A 5 2.60 12.83 9.68
CA ALA A 5 2.38 12.84 11.11
C ALA A 5 3.03 14.07 11.77
N SER A 6 4.18 14.53 11.27
CA SER A 6 4.91 15.67 11.86
C SER A 6 4.19 16.99 11.63
N SER A 7 3.60 17.18 10.44
CA SER A 7 2.78 18.36 10.15
C SER A 7 1.30 18.16 10.48
N GLN A 8 0.92 16.96 10.92
CA GLN A 8 -0.45 16.53 11.16
C GLN A 8 -1.39 16.83 9.98
N ILE A 9 -0.95 16.48 8.77
CA ILE A 9 -1.66 16.68 7.51
C ILE A 9 -1.94 15.32 6.85
N ILE A 10 -3.13 15.17 6.29
CA ILE A 10 -3.51 14.00 5.49
C ILE A 10 -3.80 14.43 4.06
N LEU A 11 -3.24 13.70 3.11
CA LEU A 11 -3.58 13.83 1.69
C LEU A 11 -4.43 12.66 1.26
N THR A 12 -5.58 12.96 0.65
CA THR A 12 -6.44 11.97 0.00
C THR A 12 -6.57 12.32 -1.47
N SER A 13 -6.60 11.30 -2.33
CA SER A 13 -6.85 11.48 -3.76
C SER A 13 -8.32 11.20 -4.06
N GLY A 14 -8.90 11.98 -4.96
CA GLY A 14 -10.29 11.80 -5.36
C GLY A 14 -10.60 12.47 -6.69
N ARG A 15 -11.90 12.62 -6.96
CA ARG A 15 -12.39 13.41 -8.10
C ARG A 15 -13.16 14.62 -7.58
N ALA A 16 -13.02 15.75 -8.26
CA ALA A 16 -13.87 16.91 -8.00
C ALA A 16 -15.33 16.60 -8.37
N HIS A 17 -16.27 17.24 -7.67
CA HIS A 17 -17.68 17.20 -8.06
C HIS A 17 -17.90 18.15 -9.24
N GLY A 18 -18.45 17.66 -10.37
CA GLY A 18 -18.70 18.47 -11.56
C GLY A 18 -18.79 17.66 -12.86
N VAL A 19 -19.14 18.33 -13.96
CA VAL A 19 -19.40 17.75 -15.30
C VAL A 19 -18.13 17.18 -15.96
N SER A 20 -16.95 17.71 -15.62
CA SER A 20 -15.66 17.10 -15.89
C SER A 20 -15.04 16.70 -14.55
N ALA A 21 -15.11 15.41 -14.20
CA ALA A 21 -14.63 14.91 -12.91
C ALA A 21 -13.09 14.86 -12.89
N GLU A 22 -12.46 16.03 -12.75
CA GLU A 22 -11.02 16.20 -12.64
C GLU A 22 -10.47 15.47 -11.41
N HIS A 23 -9.24 14.98 -11.53
CA HIS A 23 -8.56 14.30 -10.45
C HIS A 23 -7.87 15.34 -9.55
N ILE A 24 -8.09 15.22 -8.25
CA ILE A 24 -7.63 16.20 -7.26
C ILE A 24 -6.93 15.51 -6.09
N LEU A 25 -6.10 16.28 -5.40
CA LEU A 25 -5.69 15.99 -4.02
C LEU A 25 -6.53 16.82 -3.07
N THR A 26 -6.96 16.23 -1.97
CA THR A 26 -7.56 16.94 -0.84
C THR A 26 -6.59 16.88 0.32
N LYS A 27 -6.13 18.04 0.76
CA LYS A 27 -5.28 18.25 1.94
C LYS A 27 -6.17 18.53 3.14
N VAL A 28 -6.04 17.70 4.16
CA VAL A 28 -6.86 17.74 5.37
C VAL A 28 -5.95 17.97 6.55
N SER A 29 -6.16 19.06 7.28
CA SER A 29 -5.51 19.27 8.57
C SER A 29 -6.16 18.37 9.63
N MET A 30 -5.36 17.72 10.48
CA MET A 30 -5.89 16.99 11.64
C MET A 30 -6.30 17.94 12.78
N PHE A 31 -5.85 19.19 12.75
CA PHE A 31 -6.28 20.21 13.72
C PHE A 31 -7.73 20.62 13.46
N HIS A 32 -8.51 20.65 14.54
CA HIS A 32 -9.92 21.01 14.47
C HIS A 32 -10.09 22.44 13.91
N GLY A 33 -11.01 22.63 12.95
CA GLY A 33 -11.31 23.95 12.38
C GLY A 33 -10.39 24.42 11.24
N HIS A 34 -9.30 23.72 10.93
CA HIS A 34 -8.34 24.13 9.89
C HIS A 34 -8.73 23.73 8.45
N GLY A 35 -9.97 23.27 8.26
CA GLY A 35 -10.58 23.06 6.94
C GLY A 35 -9.96 21.95 6.09
N MET A 36 -10.50 21.82 4.87
CA MET A 36 -9.99 20.94 3.82
C MET A 36 -9.69 21.81 2.60
N GLU A 37 -8.54 21.60 1.98
CA GLU A 37 -8.13 22.30 0.77
C GLU A 37 -8.14 21.32 -0.41
N LYS A 38 -8.79 21.70 -1.51
CA LYS A 38 -8.79 20.92 -2.75
C LYS A 38 -7.75 21.49 -3.70
N ILE A 39 -6.89 20.62 -4.20
CA ILE A 39 -5.76 20.96 -5.05
C ILE A 39 -5.97 20.27 -6.40
N HIS A 40 -6.06 21.08 -7.45
CA HIS A 40 -6.18 20.59 -8.82
C HIS A 40 -4.84 20.06 -9.30
N LEU A 41 -4.87 18.93 -10.00
CA LEU A 41 -3.69 18.29 -10.55
C LEU A 41 -3.60 18.53 -12.06
N PRO A 42 -2.42 18.38 -12.66
CA PRO A 42 -2.29 18.37 -14.11
C PRO A 42 -3.30 17.41 -14.77
N PRO A 43 -3.99 17.79 -15.85
CA PRO A 43 -5.08 17.00 -16.44
C PRO A 43 -4.68 15.57 -16.85
N ASP A 44 -3.41 15.37 -17.22
CA ASP A 44 -2.86 14.07 -17.62
C ASP A 44 -2.56 13.14 -16.44
N THR A 45 -2.69 13.60 -15.18
CA THR A 45 -2.41 12.80 -13.99
C THR A 45 -3.31 11.57 -13.89
N LYS A 46 -4.60 11.67 -14.27
CA LYS A 46 -5.63 10.64 -14.03
C LYS A 46 -5.66 10.16 -12.56
N ALA A 47 -6.19 8.96 -12.29
CA ALA A 47 -6.34 8.44 -10.95
C ALA A 47 -4.99 8.17 -10.27
N ILE A 48 -4.80 8.75 -9.09
CA ILE A 48 -3.70 8.41 -8.19
C ILE A 48 -3.98 7.05 -7.57
N ARG A 49 -2.99 6.15 -7.63
CA ARG A 49 -3.07 4.80 -7.08
C ARG A 49 -2.35 4.67 -5.75
N ASP A 50 -1.31 5.46 -5.53
CA ASP A 50 -0.51 5.41 -4.33
C ASP A 50 0.08 6.78 -4.00
N ILE A 51 0.26 7.03 -2.70
CA ILE A 51 0.84 8.25 -2.14
C ILE A 51 1.86 7.82 -1.08
N CYS A 52 3.05 8.40 -1.15
CA CYS A 52 4.12 8.25 -0.17
C CYS A 52 4.54 9.64 0.30
N VAL A 53 4.47 9.88 1.61
CA VAL A 53 4.99 11.11 2.23
C VAL A 53 6.47 10.93 2.47
N LEU A 54 7.27 11.89 2.00
CA LEU A 54 8.71 11.96 2.18
C LEU A 54 9.07 12.94 3.32
N PRO A 55 10.28 12.82 3.90
CA PRO A 55 10.81 13.86 4.77
C PRO A 55 10.84 15.24 4.08
N GLY A 56 10.76 16.31 4.88
CA GLY A 56 10.86 17.68 4.38
C GLY A 56 9.63 18.20 3.64
N GLY A 57 8.45 17.61 3.87
CA GLY A 57 7.18 18.13 3.36
C GLY A 57 6.90 17.84 1.88
N HIS A 58 7.58 16.86 1.30
CA HIS A 58 7.35 16.40 -0.08
C HIS A 58 6.51 15.13 -0.10
N VAL A 59 5.81 14.92 -1.21
CA VAL A 59 4.92 13.78 -1.39
C VAL A 59 5.11 13.24 -2.79
N VAL A 60 5.34 11.94 -2.89
CA VAL A 60 5.39 11.23 -4.16
C VAL A 60 4.07 10.53 -4.38
N PHE A 61 3.55 10.58 -5.60
CA PHE A 61 2.39 9.77 -5.96
C PHE A 61 2.54 9.14 -7.35
N ALA A 62 2.06 7.91 -7.46
CA ALA A 62 1.98 7.16 -8.70
C ALA A 62 0.55 7.23 -9.26
N SER A 63 0.43 7.45 -10.57
CA SER A 63 -0.87 7.65 -11.21
C SER A 63 -1.08 6.85 -12.49
N LEU A 64 -2.36 6.59 -12.79
CA LEU A 64 -2.78 5.92 -14.03
C LEU A 64 -2.54 6.77 -15.29
N GLY A 65 -2.17 8.04 -15.12
CA GLY A 65 -1.70 8.94 -16.16
C GLY A 65 -0.34 8.59 -16.75
N ARG A 66 0.28 7.51 -16.25
CA ARG A 66 1.70 7.16 -16.51
C ARG A 66 2.64 8.23 -15.96
N LYS A 67 2.34 8.75 -14.77
CA LYS A 67 3.16 9.76 -14.09
C LYS A 67 3.61 9.27 -12.72
N LEU A 68 4.85 9.61 -12.38
CA LEU A 68 5.34 9.66 -11.01
C LEU A 68 5.62 11.12 -10.68
N SER A 69 4.85 11.68 -9.77
CA SER A 69 4.90 13.12 -9.49
C SER A 69 5.37 13.37 -8.07
N ILE A 70 6.17 14.43 -7.89
CA ILE A 70 6.58 14.98 -6.60
C ILE A 70 5.79 16.25 -6.37
N PHE A 71 5.11 16.29 -5.24
CA PHE A 71 4.26 17.38 -4.78
C PHE A 71 4.86 18.01 -3.53
N SER A 72 4.91 19.34 -3.50
CA SER A 72 5.37 20.10 -2.33
C SER A 72 4.18 20.52 -1.48
N MET A 73 4.13 20.08 -0.22
CA MET A 73 3.07 20.48 0.71
C MET A 73 3.17 21.95 1.14
N ALA A 74 4.30 22.61 0.91
CA ALA A 74 4.50 24.02 1.20
C ALA A 74 3.91 24.92 0.12
N THR A 75 4.10 24.58 -1.15
CA THR A 75 3.61 25.38 -2.29
C THR A 75 2.28 24.88 -2.85
N ASN A 76 1.80 23.73 -2.39
CA ASN A 76 0.63 23.03 -2.91
C ASN A 76 0.69 22.78 -4.43
N ASN A 77 1.88 22.50 -4.97
CA ASN A 77 2.09 22.28 -6.39
C ASN A 77 2.90 21.01 -6.68
N VAL A 78 2.70 20.45 -7.87
CA VAL A 78 3.58 19.42 -8.44
C VAL A 78 4.87 20.12 -8.88
N VAL A 79 5.99 19.78 -8.24
CA VAL A 79 7.31 20.40 -8.46
C VAL A 79 8.19 19.59 -9.40
N LEU A 80 7.89 18.29 -9.57
CA LEU A 80 8.59 17.41 -10.50
C LEU A 80 7.64 16.32 -10.98
N GLN A 81 7.79 15.91 -12.25
CA GLN A 81 6.97 14.86 -12.83
C GLN A 81 7.79 14.04 -13.83
N TYR A 82 7.79 12.72 -13.64
CA TYR A 82 8.42 11.77 -14.54
C TYR A 82 7.36 11.06 -15.39
N ASP A 83 7.65 10.92 -16.67
CA ASP A 83 6.89 10.03 -17.56
C ASP A 83 7.28 8.57 -17.32
N LEU A 84 6.27 7.72 -17.17
CA LEU A 84 6.40 6.29 -16.94
C LEU A 84 6.08 5.51 -18.22
N PRO A 85 6.76 4.38 -18.50
CA PRO A 85 6.47 3.57 -19.67
C PRO A 85 5.10 2.87 -19.59
N ALA A 86 4.57 2.69 -18.38
CA ALA A 86 3.25 2.12 -18.10
C ALA A 86 2.58 2.84 -16.92
N PRO A 87 1.26 2.69 -16.72
CA PRO A 87 0.54 3.33 -15.62
C PRO A 87 1.18 3.04 -14.26
N GLY A 88 1.38 4.09 -13.45
CA GLY A 88 1.92 3.98 -12.11
C GLY A 88 0.89 3.38 -11.15
N TRP A 89 1.33 2.45 -10.32
CA TRP A 89 0.45 1.69 -9.43
C TRP A 89 0.83 1.80 -7.96
N SER A 90 2.12 1.76 -7.65
CA SER A 90 2.63 2.00 -6.30
C SER A 90 3.85 2.90 -6.31
N CYS A 91 4.12 3.56 -5.17
CA CYS A 91 5.31 4.36 -4.99
C CYS A 91 5.83 4.29 -3.56
N SER A 92 7.14 4.50 -3.42
CA SER A 92 7.82 4.59 -2.12
C SER A 92 8.99 5.55 -2.23
N GLY A 93 9.56 5.96 -1.11
CA GLY A 93 10.76 6.78 -1.04
C GLY A 93 11.71 6.27 0.00
N ASP A 94 12.99 6.59 -0.18
CA ASP A 94 14.00 6.33 0.83
C ASP A 94 13.97 7.42 1.91
N TYR A 95 13.57 7.04 3.12
CA TYR A 95 13.51 7.91 4.29
C TYR A 95 14.89 8.33 4.82
N THR A 96 15.97 7.66 4.44
CA THR A 96 17.33 7.97 4.94
C THR A 96 18.00 9.08 4.15
N THR A 97 18.03 8.98 2.82
CA THR A 97 18.70 9.98 1.97
C THR A 97 17.74 10.98 1.35
N SER A 98 16.42 10.71 1.38
CA SER A 98 15.36 11.49 0.70
C SER A 98 15.59 11.76 -0.79
N SER A 99 16.57 11.08 -1.42
CA SER A 99 16.96 11.32 -2.81
C SER A 99 16.38 10.29 -3.76
N HIS A 100 16.18 9.06 -3.29
CA HIS A 100 15.70 7.96 -4.11
C HIS A 100 14.20 7.74 -3.93
N ILE A 101 13.50 7.63 -5.04
CA ILE A 101 12.07 7.30 -5.08
C ILE A 101 11.83 6.14 -6.04
N TYR A 102 10.78 5.38 -5.77
CA TYR A 102 10.48 4.13 -6.45
C TYR A 102 9.08 4.19 -7.06
N ALA A 103 8.92 3.61 -8.25
CA ALA A 103 7.63 3.42 -8.89
C ALA A 103 7.43 1.96 -9.29
N GLY A 104 6.29 1.40 -8.89
CA GLY A 104 5.81 0.10 -9.31
C GLY A 104 4.71 0.30 -10.35
N LEU A 105 4.84 -0.36 -11.50
CA LEU A 105 3.95 -0.14 -12.64
C LEU A 105 2.93 -1.25 -12.81
N GLN A 106 1.89 -0.96 -13.58
CA GLN A 106 0.82 -1.89 -13.91
C GLN A 106 1.30 -3.12 -14.68
N ASN A 107 2.40 -3.01 -15.44
CA ASN A 107 2.96 -4.08 -16.27
C ASN A 107 4.06 -4.91 -15.54
N GLY A 108 4.20 -4.75 -14.22
CA GLY A 108 5.18 -5.49 -13.43
C GLY A 108 6.57 -4.85 -13.35
N MET A 109 6.80 -3.71 -13.98
CA MET A 109 8.08 -3.00 -13.88
C MET A 109 8.26 -2.31 -12.53
N LEU A 110 9.51 -2.27 -12.04
CA LEU A 110 9.95 -1.43 -10.95
C LEU A 110 11.01 -0.45 -11.45
N LEU A 111 10.82 0.84 -11.15
CA LEU A 111 11.71 1.91 -11.56
C LEU A 111 12.26 2.62 -10.33
N VAL A 112 13.53 2.99 -10.39
CA VAL A 112 14.24 3.76 -9.38
C VAL A 112 14.60 5.11 -9.97
N PHE A 113 14.31 6.19 -9.27
CA PHE A 113 14.64 7.55 -9.66
C PHE A 113 15.48 8.21 -8.57
N ASP A 114 16.36 9.11 -8.98
CA ASP A 114 17.00 10.08 -8.09
C ASP A 114 16.40 11.45 -8.38
N ILE A 115 15.84 12.11 -7.37
CA ILE A 115 15.18 13.41 -7.54
C ILE A 115 16.12 14.51 -8.05
N ARG A 116 17.45 14.32 -7.94
CA ARG A 116 18.47 15.22 -8.47
C ARG A 116 18.66 15.02 -9.98
N GLN A 117 18.27 13.86 -10.52
CA GLN A 117 18.32 13.53 -11.94
C GLN A 117 16.91 13.50 -12.53
N THR A 118 16.51 14.60 -13.15
CA THR A 118 15.12 14.82 -13.58
C THR A 118 14.78 14.25 -14.98
N SER A 119 15.76 13.72 -15.71
CA SER A 119 15.59 13.33 -17.12
C SER A 119 15.09 11.89 -17.30
N ALA A 120 15.51 10.96 -16.46
CA ALA A 120 15.25 9.53 -16.65
C ALA A 120 15.42 8.75 -15.33
N PRO A 121 14.79 7.56 -15.20
CA PRO A 121 15.05 6.66 -14.08
C PRO A 121 16.53 6.26 -14.04
N LEU A 122 17.07 6.12 -12.83
CA LEU A 122 18.39 5.53 -12.59
C LEU A 122 18.41 4.05 -12.98
N HIS A 123 17.35 3.33 -12.64
CA HIS A 123 17.24 1.91 -12.91
C HIS A 123 15.82 1.52 -13.31
N SER A 124 15.72 0.54 -14.20
CA SER A 124 14.46 -0.01 -14.67
C SER A 124 14.62 -1.52 -14.78
N SER A 125 13.73 -2.25 -14.09
CA SER A 125 13.78 -3.70 -14.05
C SER A 125 12.39 -4.29 -14.26
N MET A 126 12.35 -5.45 -14.89
CA MET A 126 11.15 -6.28 -14.92
C MET A 126 11.00 -7.02 -13.60
N GLY A 127 9.78 -7.05 -13.07
CA GLY A 127 9.39 -7.92 -11.98
C GLY A 127 9.34 -9.40 -12.40
N LEU A 128 9.03 -10.28 -11.44
CA LEU A 128 8.84 -11.71 -11.68
C LEU A 128 7.50 -12.07 -12.35
N SER A 129 6.63 -11.08 -12.55
CA SER A 129 5.40 -11.23 -13.33
C SER A 129 5.09 -9.93 -14.06
N THR A 130 4.15 -9.97 -15.00
CA THR A 130 3.62 -8.79 -15.70
C THR A 130 2.43 -8.16 -14.99
N HIS A 131 2.09 -8.63 -13.78
CA HIS A 131 0.99 -8.09 -12.99
C HIS A 131 1.38 -6.78 -12.30
N PRO A 132 0.42 -5.96 -11.87
CA PRO A 132 0.72 -4.70 -11.20
C PRO A 132 1.56 -4.89 -9.94
N VAL A 133 2.63 -4.10 -9.83
CA VAL A 133 3.38 -3.96 -8.57
C VAL A 133 2.55 -3.09 -7.64
N HIS A 134 1.75 -3.72 -6.78
CA HIS A 134 0.73 -3.05 -5.97
C HIS A 134 1.24 -2.45 -4.67
N THR A 135 2.44 -2.82 -4.25
CA THR A 135 3.04 -2.28 -3.04
C THR A 135 4.54 -2.23 -3.21
N ILE A 136 5.16 -1.14 -2.75
CA ILE A 136 6.60 -0.99 -2.59
C ILE A 136 6.86 -0.44 -1.19
N HIS A 137 7.83 -1.02 -0.50
CA HIS A 137 8.41 -0.48 0.72
C HIS A 137 9.92 -0.37 0.56
N CYS A 138 10.48 0.78 0.92
CA CYS A 138 11.91 0.95 1.10
C CYS A 138 12.18 0.89 2.61
N ALA A 139 13.08 0.02 3.03
CA ALA A 139 13.48 -0.11 4.41
C ALA A 139 14.99 -0.36 4.51
N VAL A 140 15.51 -0.26 5.72
CA VAL A 140 16.93 -0.44 6.00
C VAL A 140 17.08 -1.66 6.89
N ASP A 141 18.08 -2.48 6.63
CA ASP A 141 18.41 -3.61 7.51
C ASP A 141 19.36 -3.19 8.65
N GLY A 142 19.61 -4.10 9.60
CA GLY A 142 20.48 -3.81 10.74
C GLY A 142 21.93 -3.48 10.36
N SER A 143 22.36 -3.73 9.11
CA SER A 143 23.68 -3.34 8.60
C SER A 143 23.71 -1.93 7.99
N GLY A 144 22.55 -1.26 7.90
CA GLY A 144 22.41 0.02 7.20
C GLY A 144 22.20 -0.14 5.69
N SER A 145 22.08 -1.37 5.18
CA SER A 145 21.87 -1.62 3.76
C SER A 145 20.41 -1.42 3.38
N ARG A 146 20.19 -0.73 2.26
CA ARG A 146 18.84 -0.45 1.74
C ARG A 146 18.27 -1.70 1.09
N LYS A 147 17.04 -2.05 1.48
CA LYS A 147 16.28 -3.14 0.87
C LYS A 147 14.95 -2.60 0.34
N VAL A 148 14.60 -3.01 -0.87
CA VAL A 148 13.32 -2.67 -1.47
C VAL A 148 12.47 -3.94 -1.51
N PHE A 149 11.29 -3.85 -0.92
CA PHE A 149 10.27 -4.90 -0.97
C PHE A 149 9.19 -4.47 -1.93
N SER A 150 8.75 -5.38 -2.77
CA SER A 150 7.61 -5.16 -3.64
C SER A 150 6.60 -6.29 -3.48
N ALA A 151 5.35 -6.07 -3.87
CA ALA A 151 4.38 -7.14 -4.00
C ALA A 151 3.58 -7.00 -5.30
N SER A 152 3.34 -8.14 -5.93
CA SER A 152 2.40 -8.31 -7.04
C SER A 152 1.50 -9.51 -6.71
N SER A 153 0.53 -9.85 -7.57
CA SER A 153 -0.42 -10.95 -7.30
C SER A 153 0.25 -12.31 -7.01
N ILE A 154 1.48 -12.52 -7.48
CA ILE A 154 2.26 -13.74 -7.23
C ILE A 154 2.89 -13.81 -5.83
N GLY A 155 2.94 -12.69 -5.11
CA GLY A 155 3.55 -12.61 -3.77
C GLY A 155 4.55 -11.47 -3.58
N PRO A 156 5.13 -11.37 -2.37
CA PRO A 156 6.17 -10.42 -2.04
C PRO A 156 7.52 -10.81 -2.65
N CYS A 157 8.24 -9.83 -3.17
CA CYS A 157 9.59 -9.96 -3.72
C CYS A 157 10.55 -9.03 -2.98
N VAL A 158 11.79 -9.49 -2.80
CA VAL A 158 12.91 -8.72 -2.25
C VAL A 158 13.82 -8.31 -3.41
N TRP A 159 14.26 -7.06 -3.38
CA TRP A 159 15.20 -6.50 -4.34
C TRP A 159 16.48 -6.15 -3.60
N ASP A 160 17.58 -6.77 -4.02
CA ASP A 160 18.92 -6.37 -3.59
C ASP A 160 19.51 -5.38 -4.60
N ALA A 161 20.08 -4.28 -4.10
CA ALA A 161 20.71 -3.27 -4.93
C ALA A 161 21.94 -3.83 -5.68
N SER A 162 22.56 -4.90 -5.17
CA SER A 162 23.71 -5.57 -5.80
C SER A 162 23.35 -6.46 -6.97
N GLU A 163 22.19 -7.15 -6.92
CA GLU A 163 21.85 -8.21 -7.88
C GLU A 163 20.95 -7.74 -9.03
N ASN A 164 20.42 -6.52 -8.95
CA ASN A 164 19.58 -5.89 -9.97
C ASN A 164 18.39 -6.75 -10.46
N ARG A 165 17.98 -7.74 -9.65
CA ARG A 165 16.88 -8.65 -9.95
C ARG A 165 16.05 -8.92 -8.70
N PRO A 166 14.72 -9.01 -8.85
CA PRO A 166 13.85 -9.42 -7.76
C PRO A 166 13.99 -10.92 -7.48
N SER A 167 13.89 -11.29 -6.21
CA SER A 167 13.68 -12.67 -5.77
C SER A 167 12.34 -12.79 -5.05
N LEU A 168 11.57 -13.85 -5.33
CA LEU A 168 10.33 -14.12 -4.61
C LEU A 168 10.67 -14.60 -3.20
N VAL A 169 9.94 -14.13 -2.18
CA VAL A 169 10.10 -14.65 -0.82
C VAL A 169 9.73 -16.14 -0.80
N SER A 170 10.64 -16.97 -0.29
CA SER A 170 10.49 -18.42 -0.28
C SER A 170 9.26 -18.89 0.49
N GLY A 171 8.64 -19.98 0.04
CA GLY A 171 7.50 -20.60 0.70
C GLY A 171 6.16 -19.87 0.52
N MET A 172 6.10 -18.85 -0.34
CA MET A 172 4.86 -18.12 -0.69
C MET A 172 4.10 -18.75 -1.87
N GLU A 173 4.62 -19.84 -2.42
CA GLU A 173 3.99 -20.60 -3.46
C GLU A 173 2.63 -21.13 -2.94
N ASN A 174 1.57 -20.96 -3.74
CA ASN A 174 0.21 -21.46 -3.47
C ASN A 174 -0.58 -20.76 -2.33
N GLN A 175 -0.19 -19.58 -1.86
CA GLN A 175 -0.99 -18.81 -0.87
C GLN A 175 -2.22 -18.10 -1.44
N GLY A 176 -2.49 -18.22 -2.74
CA GLY A 176 -3.59 -17.54 -3.43
C GLY A 176 -3.14 -16.36 -4.28
N VAL A 177 -3.87 -15.25 -4.22
CA VAL A 177 -3.53 -13.96 -4.86
C VAL A 177 -3.09 -12.98 -3.78
N CYS A 178 -1.85 -12.51 -3.85
CA CYS A 178 -1.37 -11.49 -2.93
C CYS A 178 -2.05 -10.14 -3.21
N ILE A 179 -2.56 -9.51 -2.16
CA ILE A 179 -3.34 -8.26 -2.25
C ILE A 179 -2.76 -7.10 -1.46
N SER A 180 -1.87 -7.36 -0.52
CA SER A 180 -1.21 -6.33 0.28
C SER A 180 0.08 -6.86 0.90
N LEU A 181 1.06 -5.97 1.10
CA LEU A 181 2.26 -6.21 1.87
C LEU A 181 2.43 -5.08 2.89
N ALA A 182 2.48 -5.40 4.17
CA ALA A 182 2.83 -4.45 5.23
C ALA A 182 4.29 -4.64 5.66
N CYS A 183 4.97 -3.54 6.00
CA CYS A 183 6.35 -3.50 6.47
C CYS A 183 6.44 -2.54 7.67
N SER A 184 7.23 -2.90 8.68
CA SER A 184 7.51 -2.06 9.85
C SER A 184 8.64 -1.05 9.59
N SER A 185 8.50 -0.20 8.57
CA SER A 185 9.52 0.82 8.25
C SER A 185 9.85 1.70 9.46
N PRO A 186 11.13 2.02 9.74
CA PRO A 186 12.31 1.79 8.89
C PRO A 186 12.94 0.39 9.02
N SER A 187 12.53 -0.42 10.00
CA SER A 187 12.99 -1.82 10.10
C SER A 187 12.43 -2.66 8.96
N SER A 188 13.22 -3.66 8.59
CA SER A 188 12.91 -4.61 7.54
C SER A 188 12.85 -6.05 8.05
N ASP A 189 12.59 -6.24 9.35
CA ASP A 189 12.64 -7.57 9.98
C ASP A 189 11.30 -8.30 9.92
N VAL A 190 10.20 -7.53 9.90
CA VAL A 190 8.84 -8.04 9.98
C VAL A 190 8.02 -7.55 8.80
N LEU A 191 7.54 -8.50 8.00
CA LEU A 191 6.58 -8.24 6.92
C LEU A 191 5.31 -9.06 7.14
N VAL A 192 4.17 -8.55 6.69
CA VAL A 192 2.93 -9.33 6.62
C VAL A 192 2.34 -9.22 5.22
N ALA A 193 2.28 -10.35 4.52
CA ALA A 193 1.64 -10.46 3.21
C ALA A 193 0.21 -10.96 3.38
N SER A 194 -0.76 -10.27 2.75
CA SER A 194 -2.17 -10.66 2.78
C SER A 194 -2.59 -11.25 1.45
N TYR A 195 -3.37 -12.33 1.50
CA TYR A 195 -3.80 -13.09 0.34
C TYR A 195 -5.31 -13.34 0.36
N ARG A 196 -5.89 -13.41 -0.82
CA ARG A 196 -7.24 -13.93 -1.04
C ARG A 196 -7.18 -15.23 -1.85
N PRO A 197 -8.20 -16.10 -1.76
CA PRO A 197 -8.28 -17.31 -2.58
C PRO A 197 -8.23 -16.98 -4.07
N ARG A 198 -7.65 -17.88 -4.87
CA ARG A 198 -7.83 -17.83 -6.32
C ARG A 198 -9.28 -18.16 -6.63
N VAL A 199 -9.82 -17.54 -7.68
CA VAL A 199 -11.11 -17.99 -8.22
C VAL A 199 -10.84 -19.33 -8.88
N GLU A 200 -11.26 -20.42 -8.24
CA GLU A 200 -11.36 -21.71 -8.90
C GLU A 200 -12.50 -21.61 -9.91
N LEU A 201 -12.18 -21.68 -11.20
CA LEU A 201 -13.21 -22.00 -12.19
C LEU A 201 -13.63 -23.45 -11.89
N PRO A 202 -14.92 -23.76 -11.73
CA PRO A 202 -15.36 -25.14 -11.60
C PRO A 202 -14.86 -25.92 -12.81
N ASP A 203 -14.13 -27.01 -12.58
CA ASP A 203 -13.72 -27.91 -13.65
C ASP A 203 -14.96 -28.30 -14.46
N ALA A 204 -14.89 -28.08 -15.77
CA ALA A 204 -15.95 -28.40 -16.71
C ALA A 204 -16.04 -29.92 -16.94
N ILE A 205 -16.27 -30.72 -15.91
CA ILE A 205 -16.68 -32.13 -16.02
C ILE A 205 -17.61 -32.49 -14.85
N ALA A 206 -18.92 -32.26 -15.03
CA ALA A 206 -20.02 -33.16 -14.62
C ALA A 206 -21.40 -32.53 -14.91
N THR A 207 -21.99 -32.94 -16.03
CA THR A 207 -23.43 -33.12 -16.30
C THR A 207 -24.47 -32.15 -15.69
N SER A 208 -25.07 -31.37 -16.60
CA SER A 208 -26.52 -31.16 -16.79
C SER A 208 -27.41 -31.00 -15.54
N GLN A 209 -27.72 -29.75 -15.17
CA GLN A 209 -29.11 -29.23 -15.17
C GLN A 209 -29.08 -27.71 -15.28
N ALA A 210 -29.95 -27.18 -16.15
CA ALA A 210 -30.08 -25.77 -16.44
C ALA A 210 -30.53 -24.99 -15.19
N SER A 211 -29.67 -24.11 -14.69
CA SER A 211 -30.04 -23.00 -13.84
C SER A 211 -29.72 -21.70 -14.58
N THR A 212 -30.74 -20.86 -14.71
CA THR A 212 -30.69 -19.53 -15.33
C THR A 212 -29.55 -18.68 -14.75
N PRO A 213 -28.87 -17.85 -15.57
CA PRO A 213 -27.82 -16.96 -15.07
C PRO A 213 -28.44 -15.88 -14.19
N GLN A 214 -28.45 -16.08 -12.88
CA GLN A 214 -28.67 -14.99 -11.94
C GLN A 214 -27.44 -14.07 -11.98
N SER A 215 -27.69 -12.81 -12.34
CA SER A 215 -26.73 -11.71 -12.20
C SER A 215 -26.05 -11.80 -10.82
N PRO A 216 -24.71 -11.73 -10.71
CA PRO A 216 -24.05 -11.76 -9.41
C PRO A 216 -24.47 -10.51 -8.63
N ALA A 217 -25.39 -10.69 -7.68
CA ALA A 217 -25.61 -9.72 -6.64
C ALA A 217 -24.28 -9.57 -5.87
N PRO A 218 -23.86 -8.35 -5.49
CA PRO A 218 -22.69 -8.19 -4.64
C PRO A 218 -23.00 -8.78 -3.27
N THR A 219 -22.61 -10.04 -3.06
CA THR A 219 -22.59 -10.65 -1.74
C THR A 219 -21.46 -9.97 -0.95
N GLY A 220 -21.81 -8.89 -0.25
CA GLY A 220 -20.91 -8.04 0.53
C GLY A 220 -20.32 -8.69 1.78
N SER A 221 -20.14 -10.02 1.81
CA SER A 221 -19.71 -10.76 3.01
C SER A 221 -18.19 -10.93 3.16
N GLY A 222 -17.38 -10.46 2.20
CA GLY A 222 -15.94 -10.76 2.15
C GLY A 222 -15.65 -12.25 1.88
N LYS A 223 -14.38 -12.57 1.60
CA LYS A 223 -13.90 -13.95 1.44
C LYS A 223 -12.92 -14.31 2.56
N LEU A 224 -12.90 -15.58 2.93
CA LEU A 224 -11.88 -16.10 3.83
C LEU A 224 -10.52 -16.08 3.12
N GLY A 225 -9.67 -15.12 3.48
CA GLY A 225 -8.29 -15.04 3.05
C GLY A 225 -7.33 -15.35 4.17
N CYS A 226 -6.04 -15.08 3.95
CA CYS A 226 -5.01 -15.28 4.95
C CYS A 226 -4.01 -14.12 5.01
N HIS A 227 -3.37 -14.00 6.18
CA HIS A 227 -2.30 -13.06 6.45
C HIS A 227 -1.11 -13.86 6.93
N THR A 228 0.01 -13.74 6.21
CA THR A 228 1.22 -14.51 6.44
C THR A 228 2.30 -13.61 6.99
N LEU A 229 2.75 -13.90 8.21
CA LEU A 229 3.91 -13.26 8.83
C LEU A 229 5.18 -13.82 8.22
N LEU A 230 6.05 -12.91 7.79
CA LEU A 230 7.37 -13.20 7.24
C LEU A 230 8.42 -12.59 8.15
N ARG A 231 9.40 -13.40 8.52
CA ARG A 231 10.54 -12.97 9.32
C ARG A 231 11.81 -13.07 8.51
N ARG A 232 12.64 -12.06 8.66
CA ARG A 232 13.98 -12.03 8.08
C ARG A 232 14.81 -13.18 8.65
N THR A 233 15.43 -13.97 7.77
CA THR A 233 16.34 -15.07 8.13
C THR A 233 17.80 -14.72 7.83
N THR A 234 18.05 -13.99 6.74
CA THR A 234 19.38 -13.43 6.41
C THR A 234 19.24 -11.99 5.92
N ALA A 235 20.32 -11.36 5.47
CA ALA A 235 20.27 -10.01 4.90
C ALA A 235 19.31 -9.87 3.70
N THR A 236 19.03 -10.96 2.98
CA THR A 236 18.22 -10.95 1.74
C THR A 236 17.08 -11.97 1.74
N SER A 237 17.01 -12.87 2.72
CA SER A 237 16.00 -13.92 2.76
C SER A 237 15.00 -13.73 3.90
N PHE A 238 13.78 -14.17 3.63
CA PHE A 238 12.67 -14.20 4.58
C PHE A 238 12.08 -15.60 4.59
N ALA A 239 11.71 -16.06 5.78
CA ALA A 239 10.96 -17.28 5.96
C ALA A 239 9.55 -16.98 6.46
N ARG A 240 8.63 -17.86 6.06
CA ARG A 240 7.29 -17.91 6.60
C ARG A 240 7.32 -18.33 8.07
N ASP A 241 6.62 -17.57 8.92
CA ASP A 241 6.55 -17.84 10.35
C ASP A 241 5.15 -18.32 10.77
N HIS A 242 4.15 -17.42 10.76
CA HIS A 242 2.77 -17.72 11.14
C HIS A 242 1.77 -17.32 10.05
N ILE A 243 0.63 -17.98 10.03
CA ILE A 243 -0.52 -17.63 9.17
C ILE A 243 -1.74 -17.44 10.05
N CYS A 244 -2.55 -16.42 9.74
CA CYS A 244 -3.86 -16.23 10.33
C CYS A 244 -4.91 -16.01 9.24
N SER A 245 -6.13 -16.52 9.45
CA SER A 245 -7.24 -16.34 8.51
C SER A 245 -8.05 -15.09 8.85
N GLY A 246 -8.47 -14.35 7.82
CA GLY A 246 -9.23 -13.10 7.99
C GLY A 246 -10.20 -12.87 6.83
N SER A 247 -11.21 -12.01 7.04
CA SER A 247 -12.14 -11.63 5.97
C SER A 247 -11.53 -10.53 5.10
N VAL A 248 -11.25 -10.87 3.84
CA VAL A 248 -10.58 -9.99 2.87
C VAL A 248 -11.44 -9.72 1.64
N SER A 249 -11.03 -8.71 0.85
CA SER A 249 -11.74 -8.31 -0.36
C SER A 249 -11.60 -9.31 -1.48
N GLU A 250 -12.70 -9.57 -2.19
CA GLU A 250 -12.69 -10.36 -3.42
C GLU A 250 -12.00 -9.64 -4.59
N LEU A 251 -12.05 -8.31 -4.58
CA LEU A 251 -11.66 -7.48 -5.72
C LEU A 251 -10.61 -6.45 -5.34
N ARG A 252 -10.77 -5.76 -4.19
CA ARG A 252 -9.90 -4.67 -3.78
C ARG A 252 -8.54 -5.16 -3.30
N MET A 253 -7.55 -4.27 -3.37
CA MET A 253 -6.19 -4.44 -2.85
C MET A 253 -5.93 -3.35 -1.82
N SER A 254 -6.75 -3.33 -0.77
CA SER A 254 -6.63 -2.35 0.30
C SER A 254 -5.33 -2.59 1.06
N LYS A 255 -4.57 -1.52 1.31
CA LYS A 255 -3.31 -1.64 2.05
C LYS A 255 -3.56 -2.09 3.49
N SER A 256 -2.54 -2.73 4.05
CA SER A 256 -2.45 -3.12 5.46
C SER A 256 -1.25 -2.44 6.10
N ALA A 257 -1.21 -2.39 7.43
CA ALA A 257 -0.15 -1.72 8.17
C ALA A 257 0.41 -2.60 9.29
N ILE A 258 1.69 -2.43 9.58
CA ILE A 258 2.30 -2.88 10.82
C ILE A 258 2.52 -1.64 11.69
N ILE A 259 2.07 -1.70 12.94
CA ILE A 259 2.14 -0.62 13.91
C ILE A 259 3.14 -1.05 14.99
N PRO A 260 4.31 -0.40 15.08
CA PRO A 260 5.24 -0.60 16.18
C PRO A 260 4.62 -0.20 17.54
N CYS A 261 4.77 -1.07 18.53
CA CYS A 261 4.39 -0.84 19.91
C CYS A 261 5.63 -0.85 20.81
N ARG A 262 5.43 -0.56 22.11
CA ARG A 262 6.50 -0.67 23.11
C ARG A 262 7.02 -2.12 23.17
N ASP A 263 8.26 -2.27 23.63
CA ASP A 263 8.89 -3.58 23.88
C ASP A 263 9.04 -4.47 22.64
N ASN A 264 9.28 -3.86 21.47
CA ASN A 264 9.45 -4.56 20.19
C ASN A 264 8.23 -5.41 19.76
N GLN A 265 7.07 -5.14 20.38
CA GLN A 265 5.79 -5.71 19.98
C GLN A 265 5.27 -4.98 18.75
N HIS A 266 4.52 -5.68 17.91
CA HIS A 266 3.93 -5.10 16.71
C HIS A 266 2.45 -5.48 16.63
N LEU A 267 1.62 -4.57 16.15
CA LEU A 267 0.26 -4.87 15.74
C LEU A 267 0.18 -4.93 14.22
N PHE A 268 -0.50 -5.93 13.69
CA PHE A 268 -0.91 -5.98 12.30
C PHE A 268 -2.34 -5.43 12.19
N ALA A 269 -2.55 -4.48 11.28
CA ALA A 269 -3.85 -3.88 11.00
C ALA A 269 -4.23 -4.06 9.53
N TYR A 270 -5.47 -4.49 9.28
CA TYR A 270 -6.01 -4.62 7.93
C TYR A 270 -7.49 -4.24 7.89
N GLY A 271 -7.99 -3.89 6.70
CA GLY A 271 -9.42 -3.67 6.47
C GLY A 271 -10.16 -5.00 6.38
N ASP A 272 -10.96 -5.32 7.39
CA ASP A 272 -11.80 -6.51 7.43
C ASP A 272 -13.11 -6.25 6.71
N GLU A 273 -13.37 -7.02 5.65
CA GLU A 273 -14.55 -6.81 4.80
C GLU A 273 -15.86 -7.11 5.51
N SER A 274 -15.89 -8.08 6.42
CA SER A 274 -17.10 -8.44 7.16
C SER A 274 -17.51 -7.37 8.18
N LEU A 275 -16.54 -6.58 8.65
CA LEU A 275 -16.76 -5.52 9.64
C LEU A 275 -16.99 -4.15 9.01
N TYR A 276 -16.66 -3.98 7.72
CA TYR A 276 -16.45 -2.65 7.12
C TYR A 276 -15.52 -1.76 7.97
N GLY A 277 -14.53 -2.36 8.61
CA GLY A 277 -13.72 -1.72 9.64
C GLY A 277 -12.30 -2.25 9.66
N VAL A 278 -11.49 -1.72 10.58
CA VAL A 278 -10.11 -2.17 10.74
C VAL A 278 -10.04 -3.17 11.88
N ARG A 279 -9.46 -4.33 11.60
CA ARG A 279 -9.15 -5.34 12.61
C ARG A 279 -7.66 -5.32 12.91
N THR A 280 -7.31 -5.45 14.18
CA THR A 280 -5.92 -5.42 14.64
C THR A 280 -5.56 -6.66 15.44
N TRP A 281 -4.39 -7.23 15.14
CA TRP A 281 -3.85 -8.46 15.73
C TRP A 281 -2.44 -8.24 16.27
N ARG A 282 -2.10 -8.91 17.38
CA ARG A 282 -0.74 -8.90 17.92
C ARG A 282 0.17 -9.81 17.11
N LEU A 283 1.35 -9.33 16.76
CA LEU A 283 2.41 -10.16 16.18
C LEU A 283 3.37 -10.61 17.29
N PRO A 284 3.92 -11.84 17.24
CA PRO A 284 3.81 -12.78 16.11
C PRO A 284 2.59 -13.72 16.18
N SER A 285 1.89 -13.78 17.32
CA SER A 285 0.87 -14.80 17.60
C SER A 285 -0.42 -14.69 16.79
N PHE A 286 -0.63 -13.57 16.10
CA PHE A 286 -1.90 -13.17 15.49
C PHE A 286 -3.10 -13.18 16.45
N GLN A 287 -2.86 -13.02 17.75
CA GLN A 287 -3.93 -12.89 18.72
C GLN A 287 -4.73 -11.60 18.46
N ARG A 288 -6.05 -11.70 18.37
CA ARG A 288 -6.91 -10.51 18.19
C ARG A 288 -6.66 -9.49 19.30
N TYR A 289 -6.36 -8.25 18.90
CA TYR A 289 -6.17 -7.13 19.80
C TYR A 289 -7.45 -6.31 19.94
N THR A 290 -7.89 -5.67 18.85
CA THR A 290 -9.15 -4.91 18.83
C THR A 290 -9.72 -4.76 17.43
N ASP A 291 -11.02 -4.47 17.35
CA ASP A 291 -11.73 -4.05 16.14
C ASP A 291 -12.03 -2.55 16.29
N LEU A 292 -11.60 -1.72 15.33
CA LEU A 292 -11.82 -0.29 15.35
C LEU A 292 -13.24 0.06 14.88
N LYS A 293 -13.67 1.29 15.17
CA LYS A 293 -15.00 1.77 14.78
C LYS A 293 -15.23 1.55 13.27
N PRO A 294 -16.28 0.84 12.87
CA PRO A 294 -16.50 0.52 11.48
C PRO A 294 -16.91 1.77 10.68
N HIS A 295 -16.72 1.68 9.37
CA HIS A 295 -17.32 2.53 8.38
C HIS A 295 -18.70 1.99 7.98
N ARG A 296 -19.43 2.76 7.16
CA ARG A 296 -20.65 2.27 6.49
C ARG A 296 -20.35 1.53 5.19
N GLN A 297 -19.11 1.65 4.71
CA GLN A 297 -18.62 1.14 3.44
C GLN A 297 -17.26 0.46 3.67
N PRO A 298 -16.85 -0.48 2.82
CA PRO A 298 -15.55 -1.14 2.91
C PRO A 298 -14.36 -0.18 3.02
N VAL A 299 -13.32 -0.64 3.72
CA VAL A 299 -12.04 0.06 3.82
C VAL A 299 -11.31 -0.01 2.47
N LEU A 300 -10.98 1.16 1.92
CA LEU A 300 -10.29 1.33 0.64
C LEU A 300 -8.77 1.50 0.79
N ASP A 301 -8.32 2.12 1.88
CA ASP A 301 -6.89 2.34 2.16
C ASP A 301 -6.64 2.44 3.66
N LEU A 302 -5.47 2.01 4.10
CA LEU A 302 -5.04 2.02 5.50
C LEU A 302 -3.57 2.45 5.55
N ARG A 303 -3.25 3.41 6.43
CA ARG A 303 -1.88 3.92 6.59
C ARG A 303 -1.53 4.17 8.03
N TYR A 304 -0.38 3.66 8.42
CA TYR A 304 0.31 4.05 9.64
C TYR A 304 1.33 5.14 9.31
N ALA A 305 1.46 6.11 10.21
CA ALA A 305 2.54 7.09 10.19
C ALA A 305 2.91 7.50 11.62
N GLU A 306 4.18 7.85 11.79
CA GLU A 306 4.76 8.28 13.06
C GLU A 306 5.56 9.56 12.83
N SER A 307 5.39 10.53 13.72
CA SER A 307 6.15 11.79 13.68
C SER A 307 7.51 11.61 14.35
N SER A 308 8.43 12.54 14.07
CA SER A 308 9.73 12.60 14.76
C SER A 308 9.60 12.87 16.27
N THR A 309 8.45 13.36 16.71
CA THR A 309 8.09 13.61 18.12
C THR A 309 7.41 12.42 18.79
N GLY A 310 7.19 11.31 18.06
CA GLY A 310 6.59 10.06 18.58
C GLY A 310 5.06 10.02 18.55
N GLU A 311 4.41 10.97 17.87
CA GLU A 311 2.96 10.93 17.64
C GLU A 311 2.65 9.92 16.55
N ARG A 312 1.75 8.99 16.85
CA ARG A 312 1.46 7.83 16.01
C ARG A 312 0.01 7.84 15.57
N TYR A 313 -0.20 7.71 14.26
CA TYR A 313 -1.53 7.77 13.65
C TYR A 313 -1.78 6.54 12.78
N LEU A 314 -3.01 6.06 12.84
CA LEU A 314 -3.56 5.11 11.88
C LEU A 314 -4.73 5.79 11.15
N GLY A 315 -4.56 6.06 9.87
CA GLY A 315 -5.63 6.52 8.99
C GLY A 315 -6.35 5.34 8.35
N CYS A 316 -7.66 5.43 8.23
CA CYS A 316 -8.52 4.47 7.54
C CYS A 316 -9.48 5.21 6.62
N LEU A 317 -9.44 4.89 5.33
CA LEU A 317 -10.24 5.54 4.30
C LEU A 317 -11.33 4.61 3.76
N SER A 318 -12.54 5.13 3.63
CA SER A 318 -13.66 4.52 2.90
C SER A 318 -14.14 5.49 1.82
N ALA A 319 -15.10 5.07 0.98
CA ALA A 319 -15.66 5.93 -0.06
C ALA A 319 -16.26 7.24 0.47
N GLU A 320 -16.79 7.23 1.70
CA GLU A 320 -17.56 8.35 2.26
C GLU A 320 -16.83 9.07 3.40
N LYS A 321 -15.86 8.40 4.03
CA LYS A 321 -15.29 8.85 5.30
C LYS A 321 -13.83 8.49 5.44
N LEU A 322 -13.05 9.47 5.90
CA LEU A 322 -11.73 9.29 6.49
C LEU A 322 -11.87 9.22 8.02
N GLN A 323 -11.28 8.20 8.63
CA GLN A 323 -11.13 8.06 10.08
C GLN A 323 -9.65 8.10 10.42
N VAL A 324 -9.30 8.74 11.52
CA VAL A 324 -7.92 8.86 12.02
C VAL A 324 -7.93 8.45 13.49
N PHE A 325 -7.05 7.52 13.84
CA PHE A 325 -6.89 7.02 15.19
C PHE A 325 -5.51 7.40 15.71
N THR A 326 -5.45 7.91 16.95
CA THR A 326 -4.17 8.14 17.65
C THR A 326 -3.78 6.90 18.43
N ILE A 327 -2.52 6.51 18.35
CA ILE A 327 -1.98 5.33 19.04
C ILE A 327 -1.16 5.81 20.25
N ARG A 328 -1.57 5.39 21.45
CA ARG A 328 -0.93 5.75 22.73
C ARG A 328 0.04 4.67 23.20
#